data_AF-A0A2V9CW55-F1
#
_entry.id   AF-A0A2V9CW55-F1
#
_cell.length_a   1.000
_cell.length_b   1.000
_cell.length_c   1.000
_cell.angle_alpha   90.00
_cell.angle_beta   90.00
_cell.angle_gamma   90.00
#
_symmetry.space_group_name_H-M   'P 1'
#
loop_
_entity.id
_entity.type
_entity.pdbx_description
1 polymer ?
#
loop_
_entity_poly.entity_id
_entity_poly.type
_entity_poly.pdbx_seq_one_letter_code
_entity_poly.pdbx_strand_id
1 'polypeptide(L)'
;MKLFTSSLRGNAADFVRDHWRRSERRQWWLSSTGIAVSLILTSGIVCLLLPSMIPALGASYALDTDIAVHGLVGIILLFDVYVVFQQVQLSRFRKQLAEREELFRLISENAADMIAVVDTGGQRLYNSPSYQKLLGYSQEELGKTSAFEQIHADDRTAVVDAANEARRTGMGRTVQYRIHHKDGRWLILESTASVVRNRDGDVEKLVIVNRDITERKQLEEQLHRSQKLEAIGRLSGGVAHDFNNLLGLIIG
;
A
#
# COMPACT_ATOMS: atom_id res chain seq x y z
N MET A 1 32.92 12.37 0.33
CA MET A 1 32.03 11.21 0.01
C MET A 1 30.58 11.68 -0.14
N LYS A 2 30.29 12.52 -1.15
CA LYS A 2 28.97 13.12 -1.40
C LYS A 2 28.56 13.12 -2.89
N LEU A 3 29.28 12.36 -3.72
CA LEU A 3 29.11 12.39 -5.19
C LEU A 3 28.55 11.10 -5.81
N PHE A 4 28.16 10.10 -5.00
CA PHE A 4 27.71 8.80 -5.53
C PHE A 4 26.21 8.48 -5.35
N THR A 5 25.44 9.33 -4.66
CA THR A 5 24.02 9.05 -4.36
C THR A 5 23.01 9.77 -5.27
N SER A 6 23.43 10.70 -6.14
CA SER A 6 22.53 11.37 -7.10
C SER A 6 22.33 10.58 -8.40
N SER A 7 23.25 9.69 -8.76
CA SER A 7 23.21 8.95 -10.04
C SER A 7 22.16 7.83 -10.08
N LEU A 8 21.80 7.25 -8.93
CA LEU A 8 20.89 6.09 -8.88
C LEU A 8 19.40 6.45 -8.76
N ARG A 9 19.04 7.68 -8.35
CA ARG A 9 17.64 8.15 -8.31
C ARG A 9 17.10 8.62 -9.65
N GLY A 10 17.96 9.17 -10.53
CA GLY A 10 17.56 9.51 -11.90
C GLY A 10 17.24 8.25 -12.72
N ASN A 11 18.05 7.20 -12.55
CA ASN A 11 17.98 6.02 -13.41
C ASN A 11 16.72 5.17 -13.19
N ALA A 12 16.20 5.05 -11.97
CA ALA A 12 14.98 4.27 -11.71
C ALA A 12 13.70 4.98 -12.18
N ALA A 13 13.60 6.30 -11.98
CA ALA A 13 12.47 7.09 -12.45
C ALA A 13 12.45 7.20 -13.99
N ASP A 14 13.62 7.36 -14.62
CA ASP A 14 13.74 7.37 -16.07
C ASP A 14 13.56 5.98 -16.67
N PHE A 15 14.03 4.91 -16.02
CA PHE A 15 13.79 3.53 -16.44
C PHE A 15 12.30 3.15 -16.41
N VAL A 16 11.57 3.49 -15.34
CA VAL A 16 10.12 3.28 -15.26
C VAL A 16 9.40 4.14 -16.31
N ARG A 17 9.78 5.42 -16.47
CA ARG A 17 9.19 6.33 -17.45
C ARG A 17 9.43 5.87 -18.89
N ASP A 18 10.62 5.34 -19.20
CA ASP A 18 10.95 4.82 -20.53
C ASP A 18 10.34 3.45 -20.81
N HIS A 19 10.23 2.56 -19.80
CA HIS A 19 9.47 1.32 -19.97
C HIS A 19 7.99 1.60 -20.13
N TRP A 20 7.44 2.55 -19.38
CA TRP A 20 6.05 2.95 -19.48
C TRP A 20 5.74 3.59 -20.85
N ARG A 21 6.57 4.53 -21.32
CA ARG A 21 6.46 5.13 -22.69
C ARG A 21 6.66 4.11 -23.82
N ARG A 22 7.49 3.09 -23.62
CA ARG A 22 7.67 2.00 -24.60
C ARG A 22 6.46 1.05 -24.61
N SER A 23 5.88 0.77 -23.44
CA SER A 23 4.67 -0.05 -23.32
C SER A 23 3.44 0.65 -23.91
N GLU A 24 3.28 1.95 -23.64
CA GLU A 24 2.24 2.77 -24.26
C GLU A 24 2.45 2.83 -25.77
N ARG A 25 3.65 3.16 -26.26
CA ARG A 25 3.89 3.21 -27.70
C ARG A 25 3.60 1.87 -28.40
N ARG A 26 3.96 0.74 -27.81
CA ARG A 26 3.60 -0.58 -28.35
C ARG A 26 2.09 -0.83 -28.32
N GLN A 27 1.40 -0.44 -27.25
CA GLN A 27 -0.04 -0.64 -27.12
C GLN A 27 -0.84 0.28 -28.05
N TRP A 28 -0.40 1.53 -28.23
CA TRP A 28 -0.89 2.45 -29.25
C TRP A 28 -0.61 1.91 -30.65
N TRP A 29 0.59 1.39 -30.92
CA TRP A 29 0.93 0.81 -32.22
C TRP A 29 0.05 -0.40 -32.55
N LEU A 30 -0.15 -1.32 -31.59
CA LEU A 30 -1.03 -2.49 -31.74
C LEU A 30 -2.50 -2.10 -31.97
N SER A 31 -2.99 -1.09 -31.25
CA SER A 31 -4.38 -0.62 -31.39
C SER A 31 -4.56 0.12 -32.72
N SER A 32 -3.60 0.95 -33.11
CA SER A 32 -3.57 1.62 -34.42
C SER A 32 -3.47 0.62 -35.57
N THR A 33 -2.74 -0.49 -35.41
CA THR A 33 -2.71 -1.55 -36.43
C THR A 33 -4.04 -2.27 -36.52
N GLY A 34 -4.74 -2.49 -35.40
CA GLY A 34 -6.09 -3.09 -35.42
C GLY A 34 -7.10 -2.20 -36.15
N ILE A 35 -7.10 -0.90 -35.85
CA ILE A 35 -7.94 0.10 -36.53
C ILE A 35 -7.56 0.21 -38.00
N ALA A 36 -6.27 0.26 -38.33
CA ALA A 36 -5.81 0.34 -39.72
C ALA A 36 -6.18 -0.92 -40.52
N VAL A 37 -6.07 -2.11 -39.94
CA VAL A 37 -6.51 -3.37 -40.58
C VAL A 37 -8.02 -3.36 -40.81
N SER A 38 -8.81 -2.89 -39.83
CA SER A 38 -10.26 -2.73 -39.97
C SER A 38 -10.64 -1.74 -41.09
N LEU A 39 -9.94 -0.59 -41.16
CA LEU A 39 -10.11 0.42 -42.21
C LEU A 39 -9.67 -0.07 -43.60
N ILE A 40 -8.61 -0.88 -43.68
CA ILE A 40 -8.15 -1.49 -44.94
C ILE A 40 -9.13 -2.56 -45.41
N LEU A 41 -9.68 -3.37 -44.49
CA LEU A 41 -10.71 -4.36 -44.80
C LEU A 41 -12.00 -3.69 -45.29
N THR A 42 -12.47 -2.64 -44.62
CA THR A 42 -13.66 -1.87 -45.06
C THR A 42 -13.42 -1.21 -46.41
N SER A 43 -12.28 -0.56 -46.62
CA SER A 43 -11.92 0.06 -47.89
C SER A 43 -11.79 -0.98 -49.03
N GLY A 44 -11.19 -2.14 -48.74
CA GLY A 44 -11.06 -3.25 -49.69
C GLY A 44 -12.41 -3.81 -50.11
N ILE A 45 -13.35 -3.93 -49.18
CA ILE A 45 -14.72 -4.34 -49.45
C ILE A 45 -15.44 -3.28 -50.31
N VAL A 46 -15.33 -1.99 -49.97
CA VAL A 46 -15.89 -0.88 -50.77
C VAL A 46 -15.34 -0.85 -52.19
N CYS A 47 -14.04 -1.12 -52.37
CA CYS A 47 -13.38 -1.12 -53.69
C CYS A 47 -13.85 -2.29 -54.58
N LEU A 48 -14.14 -3.45 -53.98
CA LEU A 48 -14.75 -4.61 -54.66
C LEU A 48 -16.20 -4.33 -55.13
N LEU A 49 -16.85 -3.30 -54.57
CA LEU A 49 -18.25 -2.93 -54.82
C LEU A 49 -18.42 -1.72 -55.76
N LEU A 50 -17.34 -1.00 -56.06
CA LEU A 50 -17.33 0.09 -57.05
C LEU A 50 -17.73 -0.35 -58.48
N PRO A 51 -17.38 -1.56 -58.97
CA PRO A 51 -17.81 -2.02 -60.30
C PRO A 51 -19.32 -2.22 -60.44
N SER A 52 -20.06 -2.51 -59.35
CA SER A 52 -21.54 -2.65 -59.39
C SER A 52 -22.28 -1.31 -59.48
N MET A 53 -21.59 -0.18 -59.31
CA MET A 53 -22.13 1.17 -59.54
C MET A 53 -22.11 1.60 -61.01
N ILE A 54 -21.47 0.83 -61.90
CA ILE A 54 -21.45 1.07 -63.34
C ILE A 54 -22.48 0.14 -63.99
N PRO A 55 -23.70 0.62 -64.36
CA PRO A 55 -24.85 -0.21 -64.69
C PRO A 55 -24.82 -0.74 -66.14
N ALA A 56 -23.65 -1.08 -66.68
CA ALA A 56 -23.48 -1.34 -68.11
C ALA A 56 -23.96 -2.72 -68.60
N LEU A 57 -24.33 -3.67 -67.73
CA LEU A 57 -24.94 -4.94 -68.15
C LEU A 57 -26.05 -5.34 -67.18
N GLY A 58 -27.29 -5.29 -67.65
CA GLY A 58 -28.48 -5.57 -66.86
C GLY A 58 -28.57 -7.00 -66.37
N ALA A 59 -28.81 -7.17 -65.07
CA ALA A 59 -29.45 -8.36 -64.49
C ALA A 59 -30.03 -8.01 -63.11
N SER A 60 -31.24 -8.49 -62.85
CA SER A 60 -32.16 -8.17 -61.73
C SER A 60 -31.71 -8.61 -60.32
N TYR A 61 -30.42 -8.51 -59.98
CA TYR A 61 -29.87 -8.91 -58.68
C TYR A 61 -29.36 -7.71 -57.82
N ALA A 62 -29.44 -6.49 -58.34
CA ALA A 62 -28.73 -5.32 -57.81
C ALA A 62 -29.33 -4.67 -56.53
N LEU A 63 -30.57 -5.01 -56.16
CA LEU A 63 -31.25 -4.40 -55.00
C LEU A 63 -30.91 -5.05 -53.64
N ASP A 64 -30.41 -6.29 -53.62
CA ASP A 64 -30.18 -7.05 -52.38
C ASP A 64 -28.74 -6.89 -51.84
N THR A 65 -27.78 -6.68 -52.75
CA THR A 65 -26.36 -6.50 -52.41
C THR A 65 -26.07 -5.16 -51.75
N ASP A 66 -26.81 -4.10 -52.09
CA ASP A 66 -26.56 -2.76 -51.56
C ASP A 66 -26.91 -2.67 -50.07
N ILE A 67 -28.02 -3.29 -49.64
CA ILE A 67 -28.44 -3.33 -48.23
C ILE A 67 -27.47 -4.18 -47.39
N ALA A 68 -27.04 -5.34 -47.91
CA ALA A 68 -26.09 -6.21 -47.24
C ALA A 68 -24.73 -5.52 -46.98
N VAL A 69 -24.28 -4.70 -47.94
CA VAL A 69 -23.04 -3.91 -47.84
C VAL A 69 -23.17 -2.80 -46.80
N HIS A 70 -24.24 -2.01 -46.85
CA HIS A 70 -24.47 -0.94 -45.87
C HIS A 70 -24.58 -1.52 -44.45
N GLY A 71 -25.19 -2.71 -44.30
CA GLY A 71 -25.23 -3.45 -43.04
C GLY A 71 -23.84 -3.86 -42.54
N LEU A 72 -22.98 -4.38 -43.41
CA LEU A 72 -21.62 -4.79 -43.05
C LEU A 72 -20.74 -3.61 -42.63
N VAL A 73 -20.81 -2.48 -43.35
CA VAL A 73 -20.13 -1.25 -42.97
C VAL A 73 -20.60 -0.76 -41.60
N GLY A 74 -21.91 -0.80 -41.34
CA GLY A 74 -22.48 -0.45 -40.03
C GLY A 74 -21.95 -1.34 -38.90
N ILE A 75 -21.84 -2.66 -39.12
CA ILE A 75 -21.30 -3.60 -38.13
C ILE A 75 -19.82 -3.32 -37.84
N ILE A 76 -19.02 -3.02 -38.86
CA ILE A 76 -17.59 -2.72 -38.65
C ILE A 76 -17.41 -1.39 -37.91
N LEU A 77 -18.16 -0.36 -38.26
CA LEU A 77 -18.12 0.91 -37.50
C LEU A 77 -18.54 0.72 -36.04
N LEU A 78 -19.55 -0.11 -35.78
CA LEU A 78 -19.98 -0.45 -34.43
C LEU A 78 -18.86 -1.19 -33.68
N PHE A 79 -18.19 -2.14 -34.34
CA PHE A 79 -17.04 -2.85 -33.77
C PHE A 79 -15.87 -1.92 -33.45
N ASP A 80 -15.51 -1.01 -34.36
CA ASP A 80 -14.44 -0.03 -34.15
C ASP A 80 -14.76 0.90 -32.97
N VAL A 81 -16.00 1.41 -32.89
CA VAL A 81 -16.49 2.21 -31.75
C VAL A 81 -16.42 1.42 -30.45
N TYR A 82 -16.80 0.13 -30.46
CA TYR A 82 -16.72 -0.74 -29.30
C TYR A 82 -15.28 -0.95 -28.83
N VAL A 83 -14.33 -1.19 -29.75
CA VAL A 83 -12.90 -1.36 -29.43
C VAL A 83 -12.32 -0.09 -28.82
N VAL A 84 -12.59 1.07 -29.43
CA VAL A 84 -12.14 2.37 -28.88
C VAL A 84 -12.74 2.61 -27.49
N PHE A 85 -14.03 2.32 -27.31
CA PHE A 85 -14.69 2.45 -26.02
C PHE A 85 -14.03 1.56 -24.95
N GLN A 86 -13.77 0.29 -25.25
CA GLN A 86 -13.08 -0.64 -24.35
C GLN A 86 -11.68 -0.16 -23.98
N GLN A 87 -10.91 0.35 -24.95
CA GLN A 87 -9.58 0.88 -24.72
C GLN A 87 -9.58 2.10 -23.80
N VAL A 88 -10.54 3.01 -23.98
CA VAL A 88 -10.74 4.17 -23.10
C VAL A 88 -11.11 3.74 -21.68
N GLN A 89 -12.03 2.78 -21.54
CA GLN A 89 -12.43 2.26 -20.22
C GLN A 89 -11.24 1.63 -19.49
N LEU A 90 -10.48 0.75 -20.16
CA LEU A 90 -9.32 0.11 -19.56
C LEU A 90 -8.27 1.14 -19.12
N SER A 91 -8.06 2.18 -19.92
CA SER A 91 -7.11 3.25 -19.59
C SER A 91 -7.55 4.05 -18.36
N ARG A 92 -8.85 4.34 -18.23
CA ARG A 92 -9.42 4.99 -17.05
C ARG A 92 -9.27 4.14 -15.79
N PHE A 93 -9.58 2.85 -15.86
CA PHE A 93 -9.41 1.92 -14.74
C PHE A 93 -7.95 1.82 -14.31
N ARG A 94 -7.02 1.71 -15.26
CA ARG A 94 -5.57 1.70 -14.96
C ARG A 94 -5.12 2.98 -14.28
N LYS A 95 -5.58 4.13 -14.76
CA LYS A 95 -5.24 5.44 -14.16
C LYS A 95 -5.78 5.56 -12.74
N GLN A 96 -7.04 5.19 -12.51
CA GLN A 96 -7.64 5.21 -11.17
C GLN A 96 -6.94 4.25 -10.21
N LEU A 97 -6.54 3.08 -10.68
CA LEU A 97 -5.79 2.12 -9.87
C LEU A 97 -4.43 2.69 -9.48
N ALA A 98 -3.69 3.25 -10.44
CA ALA A 98 -2.40 3.89 -10.20
C ALA A 98 -2.51 5.09 -9.24
N GLU A 99 -3.52 5.95 -9.40
CA GLU A 99 -3.77 7.07 -8.49
C GLU A 99 -4.09 6.61 -7.06
N ARG A 100 -4.90 5.55 -6.91
CA ARG A 100 -5.20 4.96 -5.60
C ARG A 100 -3.97 4.32 -4.96
N GLU A 101 -3.17 3.60 -5.73
CA GLU A 101 -1.93 2.99 -5.27
C GLU A 101 -0.92 4.04 -4.83
N GLU A 102 -0.77 5.12 -5.61
CA GLU A 102 0.07 6.26 -5.28
C GLU A 102 -0.39 6.96 -4.00
N LEU A 103 -1.69 7.24 -3.89
CA LEU A 103 -2.27 7.86 -2.71
C LEU A 103 -2.06 6.98 -1.47
N PHE A 104 -2.33 5.67 -1.59
CA PHE A 104 -2.08 4.72 -0.51
C PHE A 104 -0.61 4.70 -0.10
N ARG A 105 0.31 4.69 -1.07
CA ARG A 105 1.74 4.77 -0.82
C ARG A 105 2.11 6.06 -0.07
N LEU A 106 1.63 7.21 -0.51
CA LEU A 106 1.90 8.50 0.13
C LEU A 106 1.34 8.57 1.55
N ILE A 107 0.11 8.12 1.77
CA ILE A 107 -0.50 8.05 3.11
C ILE A 107 0.34 7.13 4.00
N SER A 108 0.73 5.96 3.49
CA SER A 108 1.51 4.99 4.24
C SER A 108 2.96 5.43 4.49
N GLU A 109 3.56 6.25 3.63
CA GLU A 109 4.93 6.75 3.76
C GLU A 109 5.05 7.95 4.72
N ASN A 110 3.98 8.76 4.81
CA ASN A 110 3.89 9.92 5.67
C ASN A 110 3.23 9.61 7.02
N ALA A 111 2.52 8.48 7.14
CA ALA A 111 2.07 7.98 8.44
C ALA A 111 3.29 7.68 9.33
N ALA A 112 3.28 8.27 10.53
CA ALA A 112 4.25 7.94 11.57
C ALA A 112 4.13 6.46 12.01
N ASP A 113 2.94 5.89 11.84
CA ASP A 113 2.66 4.52 12.21
C ASP A 113 3.20 3.52 11.16
N MET A 114 3.73 2.41 11.64
CA MET A 114 4.16 1.29 10.82
C MET A 114 2.99 0.37 10.54
N ILE A 115 2.73 0.08 9.27
CA ILE A 115 1.61 -0.75 8.83
C ILE A 115 2.18 -2.05 8.27
N ALA A 116 1.74 -3.19 8.79
CA ALA A 116 2.04 -4.50 8.25
C ALA A 116 0.76 -5.20 7.83
N VAL A 117 0.81 -5.93 6.72
CA VAL A 117 -0.23 -6.89 6.33
C VAL A 117 0.37 -8.28 6.43
N VAL A 118 -0.28 -9.15 7.18
CA VAL A 118 0.14 -10.54 7.36
C VAL A 118 -0.97 -11.49 6.92
N ASP A 119 -0.59 -12.69 6.49
CA ASP A 119 -1.54 -13.76 6.22
C ASP A 119 -2.06 -14.42 7.51
N THR A 120 -2.88 -15.46 7.37
CA THR A 120 -3.39 -16.24 8.50
C THR A 120 -2.29 -17.03 9.24
N GLY A 121 -1.11 -17.23 8.67
CA GLY A 121 0.05 -17.83 9.33
C GLY A 121 0.94 -16.81 10.07
N GLY A 122 0.71 -15.51 9.90
CA GLY A 122 1.57 -14.45 10.43
C GLY A 122 2.77 -14.10 9.54
N GLN A 123 2.79 -14.60 8.30
CA GLN A 123 3.81 -14.24 7.32
C GLN A 123 3.52 -12.87 6.73
N ARG A 124 4.57 -12.05 6.59
CA ARG A 124 4.47 -10.68 6.10
C ARG A 124 4.19 -10.66 4.59
N LEU A 125 3.04 -10.14 4.21
CA LEU A 125 2.66 -9.87 2.81
C LEU A 125 3.06 -8.47 2.38
N TYR A 126 3.01 -7.52 3.30
CA TYR A 126 3.38 -6.13 3.06
C TYR A 126 3.87 -5.47 4.35
N ASN A 127 4.84 -4.56 4.23
CA ASN A 127 5.26 -3.66 5.29
C ASN A 127 5.42 -2.25 4.71
N SER A 128 4.89 -1.25 5.42
CA SER A 128 5.04 0.14 5.03
C SER A 128 6.51 0.57 5.06
N PRO A 129 6.92 1.56 4.24
CA PRO A 129 8.30 2.07 4.27
C PRO A 129 8.73 2.63 5.63
N SER A 130 7.78 2.99 6.50
CA SER A 130 8.05 3.42 7.88
C SER A 130 8.78 2.35 8.70
N TYR A 131 8.64 1.05 8.39
CA TYR A 131 9.43 -0.01 9.01
C TYR A 131 10.94 0.19 8.80
N GLN A 132 11.36 0.55 7.58
CA GLN A 132 12.76 0.79 7.29
C GLN A 132 13.27 2.07 7.97
N LYS A 133 12.43 3.11 8.01
CA LYS A 133 12.77 4.39 8.67
C LYS A 133 12.92 4.23 10.19
N LEU A 134 12.04 3.45 10.83
CA LEU A 134 11.97 3.34 12.29
C LEU A 134 12.73 2.14 12.86
N LEU A 135 12.75 0.99 12.19
CA LEU A 135 13.43 -0.23 12.66
C LEU A 135 14.76 -0.53 11.96
N GLY A 136 15.02 0.12 10.82
CA GLY A 136 16.24 -0.07 10.03
C GLY A 136 16.25 -1.30 9.11
N TYR A 137 15.22 -2.16 9.16
CA TYR A 137 15.13 -3.34 8.30
C TYR A 137 14.66 -3.00 6.89
N SER A 138 15.30 -3.59 5.89
CA SER A 138 14.83 -3.49 4.51
C SER A 138 13.57 -4.34 4.28
N GLN A 139 12.79 -4.02 3.25
CA GLN A 139 11.63 -4.83 2.86
C GLN A 139 12.02 -6.29 2.56
N GLU A 140 13.21 -6.51 1.98
CA GLU A 140 13.71 -7.86 1.68
C GLU A 140 14.04 -8.66 2.94
N GLU A 141 14.64 -8.01 3.95
CA GLU A 141 14.93 -8.63 5.25
C GLU A 141 13.63 -8.99 5.99
N LEU A 142 12.65 -8.09 5.98
CA LEU A 142 11.33 -8.33 6.57
C LEU A 142 10.55 -9.42 5.83
N GLY A 143 10.70 -9.52 4.51
CA GLY A 143 10.02 -10.57 3.72
C GLY A 143 10.55 -11.99 3.99
N LYS A 144 11.75 -12.12 4.55
CA LYS A 144 12.39 -13.42 4.87
C LYS A 144 12.10 -13.93 6.27
N THR A 145 11.45 -13.11 7.11
CA THR A 145 11.28 -13.38 8.54
C THR A 145 9.79 -13.34 8.91
N SER A 146 9.40 -14.17 9.88
CA SER A 146 8.07 -14.07 10.46
C SER A 146 7.92 -12.77 11.26
N ALA A 147 6.68 -12.24 11.34
CA ALA A 147 6.42 -11.05 12.14
C ALA A 147 6.79 -11.20 13.63
N PHE A 148 6.77 -12.43 14.14
CA PHE A 148 7.06 -12.75 15.54
C PHE A 148 8.56 -12.81 15.87
N GLU A 149 9.43 -12.96 14.88
CA GLU A 149 10.87 -13.12 15.12
C GLU A 149 11.50 -11.86 15.73
N GLN A 150 11.05 -10.68 15.30
CA GLN A 150 11.51 -9.40 15.86
C GLN A 150 10.87 -9.08 17.21
N ILE A 151 9.85 -9.82 17.66
CA ILE A 151 9.16 -9.54 18.92
C ILE A 151 9.92 -10.22 20.06
N HIS A 152 10.12 -9.46 21.15
CA HIS A 152 10.73 -9.98 22.37
C HIS A 152 10.00 -11.23 22.87
N ALA A 153 10.74 -12.25 23.30
CA ALA A 153 10.20 -13.57 23.61
C ALA A 153 9.02 -13.52 24.62
N ASP A 154 9.17 -12.76 25.71
CA ASP A 154 8.14 -12.61 26.74
C ASP A 154 6.83 -11.99 26.23
N ASP A 155 6.91 -11.18 25.17
CA ASP A 155 5.77 -10.39 24.69
C ASP A 155 5.00 -11.12 23.57
N ARG A 156 5.59 -12.19 22.99
CA ARG A 156 5.02 -12.94 21.86
C ARG A 156 3.62 -13.48 22.15
N THR A 157 3.41 -14.05 23.34
CA THR A 157 2.12 -14.63 23.74
C THR A 157 1.02 -13.57 23.73
N ALA A 158 1.28 -12.39 24.29
CA ALA A 158 0.30 -11.31 24.32
C ALA A 158 -0.10 -10.82 22.93
N VAL A 159 0.87 -10.77 21.99
CA VAL A 159 0.63 -10.39 20.60
C VAL A 159 -0.17 -11.45 19.85
N VAL A 160 0.16 -12.74 20.05
CA VAL A 160 -0.59 -13.86 19.46
C VAL A 160 -2.03 -13.85 19.97
N ASP A 161 -2.26 -13.64 21.26
CA ASP A 161 -3.60 -13.57 21.83
C ASP A 161 -4.43 -12.42 21.25
N ALA A 162 -3.84 -11.23 21.09
CA ALA A 162 -4.52 -10.10 20.46
C ALA A 162 -4.81 -10.34 18.97
N ALA A 163 -3.92 -11.01 18.25
CA ALA A 163 -4.16 -11.41 16.87
C ALA A 163 -5.29 -12.46 16.77
N ASN A 164 -5.35 -13.41 17.70
CA ASN A 164 -6.42 -14.41 17.78
C ASN A 164 -7.76 -13.77 18.17
N GLU A 165 -7.75 -12.78 19.06
CA GLU A 165 -8.93 -11.97 19.35
C GLU A 165 -9.42 -11.25 18.08
N ALA A 166 -8.53 -10.57 17.36
CA ALA A 166 -8.86 -9.89 16.11
C ALA A 166 -9.52 -10.83 15.10
N ARG A 167 -9.00 -12.06 14.93
CA ARG A 167 -9.60 -13.07 14.05
C ARG A 167 -11.06 -13.39 14.39
N ARG A 168 -11.38 -13.45 15.68
CA ARG A 168 -12.73 -13.75 16.16
C ARG A 168 -13.67 -12.55 16.08
N THR A 169 -13.22 -11.37 16.52
CA THR A 169 -14.07 -10.18 16.71
C THR A 169 -14.03 -9.20 15.53
N GLY A 170 -13.05 -9.35 14.63
CA GLY A 170 -12.73 -8.40 13.57
C GLY A 170 -11.66 -7.37 13.94
N MET A 171 -11.47 -7.09 15.24
CA MET A 171 -10.49 -6.13 15.74
C MET A 171 -9.95 -6.57 17.09
N GLY A 172 -8.64 -6.67 17.20
CA GLY A 172 -7.95 -7.11 18.43
C GLY A 172 -7.78 -5.95 19.40
N ARG A 173 -7.62 -6.28 20.68
CA ARG A 173 -7.22 -5.31 21.70
C ARG A 173 -5.87 -4.67 21.35
N THR A 174 -5.68 -3.44 21.82
CA THR A 174 -4.37 -2.78 21.74
C THR A 174 -3.38 -3.48 22.67
N VAL A 175 -2.18 -3.76 22.15
CA VAL A 175 -1.09 -4.38 22.91
C VAL A 175 0.17 -3.52 22.84
N GLN A 176 0.92 -3.47 23.93
CA GLN A 176 2.24 -2.87 23.98
C GLN A 176 3.29 -3.97 24.09
N TYR A 177 4.30 -3.94 23.22
CA TYR A 177 5.36 -4.95 23.21
C TYR A 177 6.69 -4.38 22.71
N ARG A 178 7.76 -5.09 23.03
CA ARG A 178 9.11 -4.77 22.59
C ARG A 178 9.40 -5.42 21.25
N ILE A 179 9.86 -4.60 20.31
CA ILE A 179 10.36 -5.04 19.01
C ILE A 179 11.86 -4.76 18.89
N HIS A 180 12.57 -5.69 18.28
CA HIS A 180 13.99 -5.57 18.04
C HIS A 180 14.24 -4.61 16.88
N HIS A 181 15.12 -3.63 17.09
CA HIS A 181 15.61 -2.74 16.05
C HIS A 181 16.91 -3.31 15.46
N LYS A 182 17.23 -3.00 14.20
CA LYS A 182 18.41 -3.56 13.51
C LYS A 182 19.76 -3.26 14.18
N ASP A 183 19.86 -2.15 14.90
CA ASP A 183 21.06 -1.77 15.67
C ASP A 183 21.22 -2.49 17.03
N GLY A 184 20.26 -3.34 17.41
CA GLY A 184 20.27 -4.10 18.66
C GLY A 184 19.48 -3.49 19.82
N ARG A 185 18.92 -2.28 19.68
CA ARG A 185 18.06 -1.70 20.73
C ARG A 185 16.62 -2.23 20.65
N TRP A 186 15.91 -2.13 21.77
CA TRP A 186 14.49 -2.43 21.84
C TRP A 186 13.67 -1.15 21.71
N LEU A 187 12.63 -1.20 20.88
CA LEU A 187 11.60 -0.16 20.79
C LEU A 187 10.30 -0.69 21.39
N ILE A 188 9.51 0.20 21.98
CA ILE A 188 8.20 -0.14 22.53
C ILE A 188 7.15 0.29 21.51
N LEU A 189 6.45 -0.71 20.95
CA LEU A 189 5.36 -0.47 20.03
C LEU A 189 4.02 -0.66 20.72
N GLU A 190 3.09 0.22 20.42
CA GLU A 190 1.67 0.06 20.68
C GLU A 190 0.99 -0.37 19.38
N SER A 191 0.35 -1.54 19.37
CA SER A 191 -0.19 -2.12 18.14
C SER A 191 -1.63 -2.55 18.27
N THR A 192 -2.37 -2.40 17.17
CA THR A 192 -3.75 -2.87 17.02
C THR A 192 -3.86 -3.66 15.72
N ALA A 193 -4.54 -4.80 15.75
CA ALA A 193 -4.75 -5.67 14.60
C ALA A 193 -6.21 -5.65 14.16
N SER A 194 -6.44 -5.52 12.86
CA SER A 194 -7.76 -5.56 12.23
C SER A 194 -7.81 -6.62 11.15
N VAL A 195 -8.97 -7.22 10.92
CA VAL A 195 -9.14 -8.32 9.96
C VAL A 195 -9.66 -7.82 8.62
N VAL A 196 -9.10 -8.38 7.54
CA VAL A 196 -9.69 -8.33 6.20
C VAL A 196 -10.31 -9.69 5.91
N ARG A 197 -11.61 -9.67 5.60
CA ARG A 197 -12.38 -10.88 5.27
C ARG A 197 -12.52 -11.03 3.77
N ASN A 198 -12.53 -12.28 3.30
CA ASN A 198 -12.86 -12.61 1.92
C ASN A 198 -14.38 -12.49 1.67
N ARG A 199 -14.83 -12.82 0.45
CA ARG A 199 -16.26 -12.78 0.07
C ARG A 199 -17.12 -13.78 0.85
N ASP A 200 -16.52 -14.86 1.34
CA ASP A 200 -17.20 -15.93 2.09
C ASP A 200 -17.29 -15.62 3.60
N GLY A 201 -16.69 -14.51 4.05
CA GLY A 201 -16.66 -14.08 5.45
C GLY A 201 -15.48 -14.61 6.26
N ASP A 202 -14.64 -15.46 5.65
CA ASP A 202 -13.45 -16.01 6.28
C ASP A 202 -12.34 -14.97 6.40
N VAL A 203 -11.50 -15.13 7.41
CA VAL A 203 -10.33 -14.28 7.63
C VAL A 203 -9.30 -14.53 6.52
N GLU A 204 -9.05 -13.52 5.68
CA GLU A 204 -8.06 -13.60 4.61
C GLU A 204 -6.70 -13.10 5.09
N LYS A 205 -6.69 -11.92 5.74
CA LYS A 205 -5.46 -11.21 6.15
C LYS A 205 -5.69 -10.44 7.44
N LEU A 206 -4.60 -10.11 8.13
CA LEU A 206 -4.60 -9.16 9.23
C LEU A 206 -3.81 -7.91 8.83
N VAL A 207 -4.35 -6.74 9.14
CA VAL A 207 -3.68 -5.44 9.03
C VAL A 207 -3.30 -5.02 10.44
N ILE A 208 -2.01 -4.78 10.66
CA ILE A 208 -1.45 -4.42 11.95
C ILE A 208 -0.92 -3.00 11.84
N VAL A 209 -1.43 -2.10 12.67
CA VAL A 209 -0.92 -0.74 12.82
C VAL A 209 -0.10 -0.69 14.09
N ASN A 210 1.16 -0.28 13.98
CA ASN A 210 2.09 -0.20 15.09
C ASN A 210 2.57 1.24 15.23
N ARG A 211 2.50 1.77 16.44
CA ARG A 211 2.96 3.11 16.79
C ARG A 211 4.13 3.01 17.74
N ASP A 212 5.22 3.72 17.43
CA ASP A 212 6.33 3.85 18.36
C ASP A 212 5.92 4.75 19.53
N ILE A 213 5.99 4.19 20.74
CA ILE A 213 5.67 4.88 21.99
C ILE A 213 6.90 4.93 22.92
N THR A 214 8.10 4.68 22.40
CA THR A 214 9.34 4.61 23.18
C THR A 214 9.63 5.93 23.87
N GLU A 215 9.57 7.06 23.14
CA GLU A 215 9.78 8.39 23.72
C GLU A 215 8.73 8.72 24.78
N ARG A 216 7.44 8.43 24.49
CA ARG A 216 6.34 8.62 25.45
C ARG A 216 6.61 7.84 26.75
N LYS A 217 7.03 6.57 26.64
CA LYS A 217 7.35 5.73 27.79
C LYS A 217 8.55 6.22 28.59
N GLN A 218 9.60 6.68 27.92
CA GLN A 218 10.76 7.27 28.58
C GLN A 218 10.39 8.53 29.37
N LEU A 219 9.54 9.40 28.81
CA LEU A 219 9.06 10.59 29.50
C LEU A 219 8.15 10.25 30.70
N GLU A 220 7.26 9.26 30.54
CA GLU A 220 6.42 8.74 31.64
C GLU A 220 7.28 8.22 32.80
N GLU A 221 8.32 7.44 32.51
CA GLU A 221 9.23 6.89 33.52
C GLU A 221 10.06 7.99 34.22
N GLN A 222 10.56 8.97 33.47
CA GLN A 222 11.30 10.10 34.03
C GLN A 222 10.43 10.92 34.99
N LEU A 223 9.19 11.21 34.59
CA LEU A 223 8.23 11.94 35.43
C LEU A 223 7.89 11.16 36.70
N HIS A 224 7.60 9.87 36.57
CA HIS A 224 7.33 9.01 37.72
C HIS A 224 8.53 8.94 38.69
N ARG A 225 9.75 8.87 38.16
CA ARG A 225 10.96 8.88 38.99
C ARG A 225 11.17 10.21 39.71
N SER A 226 10.91 11.32 39.03
CA SER A 226 11.00 12.67 39.61
C SER A 226 9.99 12.84 40.74
N GLN A 227 8.73 12.46 40.53
CA GLN A 227 7.68 12.51 41.57
C GLN A 227 8.03 11.65 42.79
N LYS A 228 8.58 10.46 42.57
CA LYS A 228 9.02 9.58 43.67
C LYS A 228 10.15 10.22 44.48
N LEU A 229 11.11 10.85 43.83
CA LEU A 229 12.21 11.54 44.50
C LEU A 229 11.74 12.79 45.26
N GLU A 230 10.82 13.57 44.70
CA GLU A 230 10.21 14.72 45.36
C GLU A 230 9.45 14.31 46.64
N ALA A 231 8.63 13.25 46.55
CA ALA A 231 7.90 12.72 47.70
C ALA A 231 8.83 12.27 48.83
N ILE A 232 9.93 11.58 48.49
CA ILE A 232 10.96 11.20 49.46
C ILE A 232 11.63 12.43 50.07
N GLY A 233 12.01 13.42 49.25
CA GLY A 233 12.65 14.66 49.73
C GLY A 233 11.80 15.45 50.72
N ARG A 234 10.49 15.58 50.47
CA ARG A 234 9.55 16.24 51.40
C ARG A 234 9.44 15.51 52.73
N LEU A 235 9.37 14.18 52.71
CA LEU A 235 9.30 13.38 53.93
C LEU A 235 10.60 13.50 54.74
N SER A 236 11.76 13.39 54.10
CA SER A 236 13.05 13.55 54.77
C SER A 236 13.26 14.95 55.34
N GLY A 237 12.82 16.01 54.64
CA GLY A 237 12.89 17.38 55.13
C GLY A 237 12.03 17.63 56.37
N GLY A 238 10.81 17.09 56.40
CA GLY A 238 9.93 17.16 57.59
C GLY A 238 10.52 16.43 58.79
N VAL A 239 11.02 15.20 58.58
CA VAL A 239 11.67 14.41 59.66
C VAL A 239 12.93 15.11 60.19
N ALA A 240 13.75 15.69 59.31
CA ALA A 240 14.95 16.42 59.72
C ALA A 240 14.61 17.68 60.52
N HIS A 241 13.56 18.41 60.12
CA HIS A 241 13.06 19.56 60.85
C HIS A 241 12.60 19.18 62.28
N ASP A 242 11.83 18.10 62.41
CA ASP A 242 11.33 17.63 63.70
C ASP A 242 12.47 17.16 64.63
N PHE A 243 13.49 16.49 64.08
CA PHE A 243 14.69 16.11 64.82
C PHE A 243 15.48 17.33 65.33
N ASN A 244 15.67 18.36 64.48
CA ASN A 244 16.38 19.57 64.87
C ASN A 244 15.64 20.35 65.97
N ASN A 245 14.31 20.39 65.93
CA ASN A 245 13.52 21.00 66.99
C ASN A 245 13.68 20.27 68.34
N LEU A 246 13.70 18.94 68.34
CA LEU A 246 13.94 18.14 69.54
C LEU A 246 15.36 18.33 70.10
N LEU A 247 16.38 18.37 69.25
CA LEU A 247 17.76 18.62 69.68
C LEU A 247 17.93 20.05 70.24
N GLY A 248 17.27 21.04 69.64
CA GLY A 248 17.26 22.41 70.14
C GLY A 248 16.68 22.55 71.54
N LEU A 249 15.66 21.74 71.88
CA LEU A 249 15.06 21.69 73.23
C LEU A 249 15.93 21.01 74.29
N ILE A 250 16.86 20.14 73.89
CA ILE A 250 17.74 19.40 74.81
C ILE A 250 19.05 20.18 75.07
N ILE A 251 19.49 20.98 74.09
CA ILE A 251 20.78 21.69 74.13
C ILE A 251 20.62 23.16 74.58
N GLY A 252 19.43 23.76 74.43
CA GLY A 252 19.08 25.08 74.96
C GLY A 252 18.37 25.01 76.30
#